data_AF-A0A9E2Z151-F1
#
_entry.id   AF-A0A9E2Z151-F1
#
_cell.length_a   1.000
_cell.length_b   1.000
_cell.length_c   1.000
_cell.angle_alpha   90.00
_cell.angle_beta   90.00
_cell.angle_gamma   90.00
#
_symmetry.space_group_name_H-M   'P 1'
#
loop_
_entity.id
_entity.type
_entity.pdbx_description
1 polymer ?
#
loop_
_entity_poly.entity_id
_entity_poly.type
_entity_poly.pdbx_seq_one_letter_code
_entity_poly.pdbx_strand_id
1 'polypeptide(L)' 'MNKIVKEHYPASRLPEDLRAGVDPASTVTITIVEEATAPREVMSLEEIWALRAPPFRTAREIDDDLRRRRDEWDD' A
#
# COMPACT_ATOMS: atom_id res chain seq x y z
N MET A 1 5.06 -11.66 -1.36
CA MET A 1 5.97 -12.61 -0.69
C MET A 1 7.39 -12.30 -1.14
N ASN A 2 8.01 -11.30 -0.53
CA ASN A 2 9.37 -10.87 -0.88
C ASN A 2 10.35 -11.43 0.15
N LYS A 3 11.44 -12.05 -0.32
CA LYS A 3 12.52 -12.57 0.52
C LYS A 3 13.81 -11.83 0.20
N ILE A 4 14.38 -11.17 1.21
CA ILE A 4 15.67 -10.47 1.10
C ILE A 4 16.66 -11.16 2.02
N VAL A 5 17.80 -11.59 1.47
CA VAL A 5 18.90 -12.18 2.23
C VAL A 5 20.09 -11.23 2.21
N LYS A 6 20.58 -10.85 3.39
CA LYS A 6 21.79 -10.06 3.56
C LYS A 6 22.83 -10.92 4.27
N GLU A 7 23.87 -11.29 3.54
CA GLU A 7 25.00 -12.06 4.07
C GLU A 7 26.05 -11.13 4.69
N HIS A 8 26.83 -11.66 5.63
CA HIS A 8 27.93 -10.95 6.29
C HIS A 8 27.56 -9.58 6.90
N TYR A 9 26.33 -9.46 7.40
CA TYR A 9 25.86 -8.23 8.04
C TYR A 9 26.56 -8.04 9.39
N PRO A 10 27.13 -6.86 9.71
CA PRO A 10 27.80 -6.64 10.99
C PRO A 10 26.83 -6.79 12.17
N ALA A 11 27.17 -7.64 13.15
CA ALA A 11 26.36 -7.82 14.36
C ALA A 11 26.19 -6.51 15.16
N SER A 12 27.19 -5.62 15.09
CA SER A 12 27.19 -4.26 15.64
C SER A 12 26.16 -3.30 15.02
N ARG A 13 25.43 -3.72 13.98
CA ARG A 13 24.31 -2.96 13.41
C ARG A 13 22.94 -3.59 13.67
N LEU A 14 22.87 -4.74 14.35
CA LEU A 14 21.59 -5.33 14.77
C LEU A 14 20.90 -4.47 15.84
N PRO A 15 19.56 -4.41 15.87
CA PRO A 15 18.80 -3.94 17.02
C PRO A 15 19.19 -4.66 18.33
N GLU A 16 19.01 -4.00 19.48
CA GLU A 16 19.48 -4.53 20.77
C GLU A 16 18.84 -5.88 21.15
N ASP A 17 17.54 -6.03 20.88
CA ASP A 17 16.76 -7.24 21.10
C ASP A 17 17.27 -8.44 20.30
N LEU A 18 17.79 -8.19 19.09
CA LEU A 18 18.35 -9.22 18.21
C LEU A 18 19.86 -9.46 18.41
N ARG A 19 20.54 -8.58 19.17
CA ARG A 19 21.98 -8.69 19.44
C ARG A 19 22.29 -9.62 20.63
N ALA A 20 21.30 -9.96 21.46
CA ALA A 20 21.49 -10.82 22.61
C ALA A 20 22.13 -12.17 22.22
N GLY A 21 23.28 -12.49 22.80
CA GLY A 21 24.00 -13.75 22.53
C GLY A 21 24.84 -13.78 21.25
N VAL A 22 24.96 -12.65 20.53
CA VAL A 22 25.81 -12.51 19.34
C VAL A 22 27.01 -11.62 19.64
N ASP A 23 28.22 -12.06 19.29
CA ASP A 23 29.42 -11.23 19.40
C ASP A 23 29.30 -9.98 18.50
N PRO A 24 29.39 -8.75 19.05
CA PRO A 24 29.32 -7.51 18.28
C PRO A 24 30.35 -7.39 17.15
N ALA A 25 31.49 -8.08 17.25
CA ALA A 25 32.56 -8.07 16.24
C ALA A 25 32.32 -9.08 15.10
N SER A 26 31.32 -9.96 15.25
CA SER A 26 31.02 -11.00 14.25
C SER A 26 30.16 -10.48 13.09
N THR A 27 30.02 -11.32 12.06
CA THR A 27 29.07 -11.11 10.96
C THR A 27 27.96 -12.16 11.00
N VAL A 28 26.75 -11.75 10.63
CA VAL A 28 25.54 -12.60 10.64
C VAL A 28 24.84 -12.57 9.29
N THR A 29 23.97 -13.56 9.05
CA THR A 29 23.08 -13.56 7.88
C THR A 29 21.68 -13.16 8.31
N ILE A 30 21.14 -12.09 7.73
CA ILE A 30 19.78 -11.62 7.99
C ILE A 30 18.88 -12.09 6.86
N THR A 31 17.78 -12.78 7.21
CA THR A 31 16.69 -13.10 6.28
C THR A 31 15.47 -12.27 6.63
N ILE A 32 15.07 -11.38 5.74
CA ILE A 32 13.85 -10.58 5.86
C ILE A 32 12.79 -11.25 4.98
N VAL A 33 11.71 -11.68 5.62
CA VAL A 33 10.52 -12.22 4.94
C VAL A 33 9.39 -11.23 5.19
N GLU A 34 8.90 -10.62 4.12
CA GLU A 34 7.68 -9.83 4.20
C GLU A 34 6.50 -10.79 4.15
N GLU A 35 5.78 -10.89 5.28
CA GLU A 35 4.48 -11.57 5.30
C GLU A 35 3.59 -10.93 4.24
N ALA A 36 2.85 -11.76 3.50
CA ALA A 36 1.87 -11.25 2.57
C ALA A 36 0.85 -10.46 3.40
N THR A 37 0.91 -9.13 3.34
CA THR A 37 -0.23 -8.30 3.73
C THR A 37 -1.36 -8.79 2.84
N ALA A 38 -2.42 -9.33 3.44
CA ALA A 38 -3.60 -9.71 2.68
C ALA A 38 -3.91 -8.56 1.71
N PRO A 39 -4.10 -8.82 0.40
CA PRO A 39 -4.45 -7.76 -0.51
C PRO A 39 -5.60 -6.99 0.14
N ARG A 40 -5.44 -5.68 0.29
CA ARG A 40 -6.51 -4.81 0.77
C ARG A 40 -7.76 -5.23 0.00
N GLU A 41 -8.85 -5.57 0.68
CA GLU A 41 -10.09 -5.95 0.00
C GLU A 41 -10.46 -4.80 -0.94
N VAL A 42 -10.13 -4.98 -2.21
CA VAL A 42 -10.48 -4.08 -3.29
C VAL A 42 -11.77 -4.63 -3.84
N MET A 43 -12.78 -3.77 -3.91
CA MET A 43 -14.04 -4.15 -4.53
C MET A 43 -13.76 -4.62 -5.96
N SER A 44 -14.37 -5.74 -6.35
CA SER A 44 -14.35 -6.20 -7.72
C SER A 44 -15.06 -5.22 -8.63
N LEU A 45 -14.80 -5.32 -9.94
CA LEU A 45 -15.51 -4.52 -10.91
C LEU A 45 -17.02 -4.81 -10.86
N GLU A 46 -17.38 -6.08 -10.68
CA GLU A 46 -18.76 -6.53 -10.51
C GLU A 46 -19.43 -5.91 -9.28
N GLU A 47 -18.74 -5.85 -8.14
CA GLU A 47 -19.25 -5.23 -6.91
C GLU A 47 -19.47 -3.72 -7.10
N ILE A 48 -18.56 -3.03 -7.79
CA ILE A 48 -18.70 -1.61 -8.11
C ILE A 48 -19.94 -1.38 -9.00
N TRP A 49 -20.17 -2.22 -10.01
CA TRP A 49 -21.35 -2.11 -10.86
C TRP A 49 -22.65 -2.45 -10.12
N ALA A 50 -22.61 -3.41 -9.20
CA ALA A 50 -23.77 -3.80 -8.39
C ALA A 50 -24.23 -2.68 -7.44
N LEU A 51 -23.32 -1.82 -6.98
CA LEU A 51 -23.66 -0.64 -6.17
C LEU A 51 -24.36 0.47 -6.96
N ARG A 52 -24.39 0.40 -8.30
CA ARG A 52 -24.95 1.46 -9.14
C ARG A 52 -26.49 1.36 -9.19
N ALA A 53 -27.18 2.22 -8.44
CA ALA A 53 -28.64 2.29 -8.44
C ALA A 53 -29.17 3.35 -9.44
N PRO A 54 -30.24 3.05 -10.22
CA PRO A 54 -30.93 4.05 -11.03
C PRO A 54 -31.77 5.02 -10.17
N PRO A 55 -32.11 6.22 -10.68
CA PRO A 55 -31.80 6.72 -12.02
C PRO A 55 -30.35 7.16 -12.17
N PHE A 56 -29.78 6.92 -13.34
CA PHE A 56 -28.44 7.40 -13.65
C PHE A 56 -28.51 8.85 -14.13
N ARG A 57 -27.50 9.64 -13.76
CA ARG A 57 -27.32 10.98 -14.32
C ARG A 57 -27.21 10.92 -15.84
N THR A 58 -27.89 11.84 -16.49
CA THR A 58 -27.78 12.11 -17.92
C THR A 58 -26.45 12.78 -18.24
N ALA A 59 -26.03 12.71 -19.49
CA ALA A 59 -24.83 13.43 -19.96
C ALA A 59 -24.91 14.93 -19.66
N ARG A 60 -26.09 15.54 -19.87
CA ARG A 60 -26.31 16.97 -19.60
C ARG A 60 -26.12 17.32 -18.12
N GLU A 61 -26.66 16.52 -17.20
CA GLU A 61 -26.48 16.75 -15.77
C GLU A 61 -25.01 16.64 -15.33
N ILE A 62 -24.25 15.75 -15.97
CA ILE A 62 -22.81 15.61 -15.72
C ILE A 62 -22.05 16.83 -16.23
N ASP A 63 -22.37 17.29 -17.45
CA ASP A 63 -21.74 18.46 -18.07
C ASP A 63 -22.03 19.74 -17.26
N ASP A 64 -23.28 19.93 -16.82
CA ASP A 64 -23.69 21.08 -16.01
C ASP A 64 -22.96 21.08 -14.64
N ASP A 65 -22.83 19.92 -13.97
CA ASP A 65 -22.10 19.78 -12.71
C ASP A 65 -20.60 20.06 -12.87
N LEU A 66 -19.99 19.60 -13.97
CA LEU A 66 -18.58 19.81 -14.26
C LEU A 66 -18.27 21.29 -14.51
N ARG A 67 -19.12 21.99 -15.28
CA ARG A 67 -18.95 23.43 -15.53
C ARG A 67 -19.04 24.23 -14.24
N ARG A 68 -20.06 23.97 -13.41
CA ARG A 68 -20.22 24.62 -12.11
C ARG A 68 -18.97 24.48 -11.24
N ARG A 69 -18.42 23.26 -11.11
CA ARG A 69 -17.21 23.00 -10.31
C ARG A 69 -15.97 23.72 -10.85
N ARG A 70 -15.85 23.83 -12.18
CA ARG A 70 -14.76 24.59 -12.80
C ARG A 70 -14.90 26.07 -12.47
N ASP A 71 -16.09 26.62 -12.64
CA ASP A 71 -16.34 28.04 -12.39
C ASP A 71 -16.10 28.39 -10.90
N GLU A 72 -16.38 27.45 -9.97
CA GLU A 72 -16.02 27.57 -8.54
C GLU A 72 -14.50 27.61 -8.23
N TRP A 73 -13.64 27.19 -9.16
CA TRP A 73 -12.18 27.22 -8.99
C TRP A 73 -11.53 28.48 -9.58
N ASP A 74 -12.27 29.19 -10.44
CA ASP A 74 -11.80 30.41 -11.10
C ASP A 74 -12.13 31.68 -10.28
N ASP A 75 -12.87 31.56 -9.17
CA ASP A 75 -13.16 32.58 -8.13
C ASP A 75 -12.22 32.46 -6.91
#